data_AF-B1XV67-F1
#
_entry.id   AF-B1XV67-F1
#
_cell.length_a   1.000
_cell.length_b   1.000
_cell.length_c   1.000
_cell.angle_alpha   90.00
_cell.angle_beta   90.00
_cell.angle_gamma   90.00
#
_symmetry.space_group_name_H-M   'P 1'
#
loop_
_entity.id
_entity.type
_entity.pdbx_description
1 polymer ?
#
loop_
_entity_poly.entity_id
_entity_poly.type
_entity_poly.pdbx_seq_one_letter_code
_entity_poly.pdbx_strand_id
1 'polypeptide(L)'
;MNPLETPSFPSRLPKVGTTIFTVMSALAAEHKAINLGQGFPDFSCDRKLIANVNEAMLADLNQYPPMVGIAEIRSGISKEIR
;
A
#
# COMPACT_ATOMS: atom_id res chain seq x y z
N MET A 1 -3.38 40.88 -13.90
CA MET A 1 -3.37 39.56 -14.57
C MET A 1 -4.18 38.63 -13.68
N ASN A 2 -5.41 38.28 -14.08
CA ASN A 2 -6.21 37.34 -13.29
C ASN A 2 -5.53 35.96 -13.32
N PRO A 3 -5.37 35.28 -12.17
CA PRO A 3 -4.90 33.91 -12.17
C PRO A 3 -5.90 33.08 -12.99
N LEU A 4 -5.39 32.27 -13.91
CA LEU A 4 -6.19 31.34 -14.71
C LEU A 4 -6.97 30.43 -13.74
N GLU A 5 -8.29 30.63 -13.63
CA GLU A 5 -9.14 29.74 -12.85
C GLU A 5 -9.12 28.36 -13.51
N THR A 6 -8.75 27.34 -12.72
CA THR A 6 -8.76 25.95 -13.21
C THR A 6 -10.21 25.51 -13.40
N PRO A 7 -10.59 24.94 -14.56
CA PRO A 7 -11.96 24.51 -14.80
C PRO A 7 -12.38 23.44 -13.78
N SER A 8 -13.59 23.59 -13.23
CA SER A 8 -14.17 22.61 -12.31
C SER A 8 -14.54 21.33 -13.06
N PHE A 9 -13.96 20.20 -12.64
CA PHE A 9 -14.30 18.88 -13.15
C PHE A 9 -15.22 18.16 -12.16
N PRO A 10 -16.41 17.67 -12.59
CA PRO A 10 -17.30 16.95 -11.70
C PRO A 10 -16.65 15.64 -11.26
N SER A 11 -16.47 15.47 -9.96
CA SER A 11 -15.98 14.22 -9.41
C SER A 11 -16.99 13.10 -9.65
N ARG A 12 -16.51 11.92 -10.04
CA ARG A 12 -17.32 10.68 -10.05
C ARG A 12 -17.63 10.17 -8.63
N LEU A 13 -16.96 10.72 -7.61
CA LEU A 13 -17.08 10.36 -6.20
C LEU A 13 -17.15 11.62 -5.31
N PRO A 14 -18.18 12.48 -5.45
CA PRO A 14 -18.19 13.80 -4.80
C PRO A 14 -18.35 13.74 -3.27
N LYS A 15 -18.69 12.57 -2.70
CA LYS A 15 -19.08 12.40 -1.28
C LYS A 15 -18.28 11.35 -0.51
N VAL A 16 -17.24 10.74 -1.10
CA VAL A 16 -16.53 9.62 -0.43
C VAL A 16 -15.63 10.07 0.71
N GLY A 17 -15.14 11.32 0.68
CA GLY A 17 -14.40 11.95 1.77
C GLY A 17 -13.25 11.09 2.31
N THR A 18 -12.88 11.33 3.58
CA THR A 18 -11.92 10.53 4.33
C THR A 18 -12.63 9.43 5.12
N THR A 19 -11.97 8.29 5.36
CA THR A 19 -12.56 7.20 6.13
C THR A 19 -12.34 7.38 7.63
N ILE A 20 -13.20 6.74 8.44
CA ILE A 20 -13.06 6.72 9.91
C ILE A 20 -11.69 6.17 10.35
N PHE A 21 -11.10 5.23 9.60
CA PHE A 21 -9.79 4.65 9.90
C PHE A 21 -8.68 5.71 9.87
N THR A 22 -8.72 6.63 8.90
CA THR A 22 -7.77 7.74 8.81
C THR A 22 -7.97 8.73 9.96
N VAL A 23 -9.22 9.11 10.23
CA VAL A 23 -9.55 10.07 11.30
C VAL A 23 -9.12 9.53 12.67
N MET A 24 -9.49 8.28 12.98
CA MET A 24 -9.17 7.66 14.26
C MET A 24 -7.66 7.43 14.45
N SER A 25 -6.96 7.04 13.39
CA SER A 25 -5.50 6.86 13.47
C SER A 25 -4.78 8.18 13.72
N ALA A 26 -5.23 9.27 13.07
CA ALA A 26 -4.67 10.61 13.30
C ALA A 26 -4.93 11.10 14.73
N LEU A 27 -6.17 10.95 15.24
CA LEU A 27 -6.52 11.33 16.61
C LEU A 27 -5.75 10.50 17.65
N ALA A 28 -5.56 9.20 17.42
CA ALA A 28 -4.76 8.36 18.32
C ALA A 28 -3.31 8.87 18.40
N ALA A 29 -2.71 9.26 17.28
CA ALA A 29 -1.37 9.85 17.25
C ALA A 29 -1.31 11.21 17.96
N GLU A 30 -2.28 12.11 17.70
CA GLU A 30 -2.38 13.42 18.32
C GLU A 30 -2.48 13.33 19.85
N HIS A 31 -3.32 12.42 20.34
CA HIS A 31 -3.55 12.24 21.77
C HIS A 31 -2.60 11.24 22.43
N LYS A 32 -1.60 10.71 21.70
CA LYS A 32 -0.68 9.65 22.16
C LYS A 32 -1.42 8.44 22.74
N ALA A 33 -2.58 8.11 22.18
CA ALA A 33 -3.35 6.94 22.54
C ALA A 33 -2.79 5.69 21.85
N ILE A 34 -3.00 4.53 22.46
CA ILE A 34 -2.69 3.24 21.82
C ILE A 34 -3.71 2.99 20.71
N ASN A 35 -3.23 2.82 19.47
CA ASN A 35 -4.09 2.59 18.32
C ASN A 35 -4.37 1.10 18.09
N LEU A 36 -5.42 0.58 18.73
CA LEU A 36 -5.91 -0.79 18.48
C LEU A 36 -6.88 -0.88 17.28
N GLY A 37 -7.12 0.24 16.59
CA GLY A 37 -7.99 0.31 15.40
C GLY A 37 -7.25 0.22 14.07
N GLN A 38 -5.91 0.22 14.06
CA GLN A 38 -5.12 0.11 12.84
C GLN A 38 -5.22 -1.30 12.23
N GLY A 39 -5.37 -1.36 10.90
CA GLY A 39 -5.52 -2.61 10.16
C GLY A 39 -4.20 -3.23 9.67
N PHE A 40 -3.05 -2.78 10.18
CA PHE A 40 -1.73 -3.26 9.77
C PHE A 40 -0.84 -3.60 11.00
N PRO A 41 0.05 -4.59 10.88
CA PRO A 41 1.00 -4.94 11.95
C PRO A 41 1.89 -3.77 12.37
N ASP A 42 2.17 -3.68 13.66
CA ASP A 42 3.16 -2.76 14.25
C ASP A 42 4.54 -3.42 14.45
N PHE A 43 4.70 -4.66 13.98
CA PHE A 43 5.95 -5.43 14.01
C PHE A 43 6.54 -5.61 12.61
N SER A 44 7.84 -5.93 12.55
CA SER A 44 8.56 -6.15 11.29
C SER A 44 8.16 -7.47 10.61
N CYS A 45 8.23 -7.50 9.27
CA CYS A 45 8.09 -8.75 8.52
C CYS A 45 9.28 -9.70 8.74
N ASP A 46 9.12 -10.96 8.30
CA ASP A 46 10.19 -11.96 8.35
C ASP A 46 11.46 -11.45 7.65
N ARG A 47 12.61 -11.54 8.33
CA ARG A 47 13.92 -11.11 7.83
C ARG A 47 14.31 -11.80 6.53
N LYS A 48 13.86 -13.03 6.31
CA LYS A 48 14.11 -13.78 5.07
C LYS A 48 13.45 -13.09 3.87
N LEU A 49 12.24 -12.53 4.06
CA LEU A 49 11.56 -11.79 3.00
C LEU A 49 12.35 -10.54 2.61
N ILE A 50 12.83 -9.78 3.59
CA ILE A 50 13.65 -8.58 3.36
C ILE A 50 14.93 -8.92 2.58
N ALA A 51 15.62 -10.00 2.99
CA ALA A 51 16.85 -10.45 2.33
C ALA A 51 16.61 -10.82 0.86
N ASN A 52 15.56 -11.60 0.57
CA ASN A 52 15.23 -12.03 -0.79
C ASN A 52 14.85 -10.84 -1.70
N VAL A 53 14.10 -9.86 -1.18
CA VAL A 53 13.76 -8.64 -1.93
C VAL A 53 15.03 -7.85 -2.26
N ASN A 54 15.93 -7.69 -1.29
CA ASN A 54 17.20 -6.99 -1.51
C ASN A 54 18.06 -7.69 -2.56
N GLU A 55 18.17 -9.01 -2.52
CA GLU A 55 18.89 -9.79 -3.52
C GLU A 55 18.29 -9.58 -4.92
N ALA A 56 16.97 -9.66 -5.07
CA ALA A 56 16.29 -9.45 -6.35
C ALA A 56 16.53 -8.03 -6.90
N MET A 57 16.49 -7.01 -6.05
CA MET A 57 16.79 -5.63 -6.44
C MET A 57 18.25 -5.46 -6.91
N LEU A 58 19.20 -6.08 -6.21
CA LEU A 58 20.63 -6.05 -6.58
C LEU A 58 20.93 -6.85 -7.85
N ALA A 59 20.11 -7.87 -8.15
CA ALA A 59 20.16 -8.65 -9.39
C ALA A 59 19.48 -7.95 -10.59
N ASP A 60 19.11 -6.68 -10.44
CA ASP A 60 18.44 -5.83 -11.44
C ASP A 60 17.07 -6.36 -11.91
N LEU A 61 16.37 -7.13 -11.07
CA LEU A 61 14.99 -7.56 -11.31
C LEU A 61 13.98 -6.43 -11.02
N ASN A 62 14.27 -5.24 -11.56
CA ASN A 62 13.55 -3.99 -11.31
C ASN A 62 12.61 -3.58 -12.47
N GLN A 63 12.62 -4.35 -13.55
CA GLN A 63 11.80 -4.12 -14.73
C GLN A 63 10.41 -4.77 -14.60
N TYR A 64 9.51 -4.41 -15.51
CA TYR A 64 8.14 -4.91 -15.47
C TYR A 64 8.08 -6.45 -15.45
N PRO A 65 7.33 -7.03 -14.50
CA PRO A 65 7.02 -8.44 -14.56
C PRO A 65 6.03 -8.73 -15.71
N PRO A 66 5.84 -10.01 -16.09
CA PRO A 66 4.76 -10.39 -17.00
C PRO A 66 3.39 -9.92 -16.48
N MET A 67 2.47 -9.56 -17.37
CA MET A 67 1.14 -9.03 -17.02
C MET A 67 0.37 -9.93 -16.04
N VAL A 68 0.47 -11.25 -16.21
CA VAL A 68 -0.19 -12.23 -15.35
C VAL A 68 0.52 -12.44 -14.00
N GLY A 69 1.72 -11.89 -13.82
CA GLY A 69 2.60 -12.12 -12.68
C GLY A 69 3.72 -13.15 -12.95
N ILE A 70 4.78 -13.08 -12.14
CA ILE A 70 5.97 -13.94 -12.19
C ILE A 70 5.55 -15.42 -12.03
N ALA A 71 6.07 -16.31 -12.87
CA ALA A 71 5.64 -17.71 -12.93
C ALA A 71 5.90 -18.45 -11.61
N GLU A 72 7.05 -18.19 -10.99
CA GLU A 72 7.49 -18.76 -9.72
C GLU A 72 6.54 -18.35 -8.58
N ILE A 73 6.13 -17.08 -8.54
CA ILE A 73 5.17 -16.57 -7.55
C ILE A 73 3.81 -17.24 -7.75
N ARG A 74 3.32 -17.30 -8.99
CA ARG A 74 2.04 -17.96 -9.30
C ARG A 74 2.04 -19.44 -8.91
N SER A 75 3.14 -20.15 -9.19
CA SER A 75 3.31 -21.55 -8.81
C SER A 75 3.36 -21.71 -7.28
N GLY A 76 4.06 -20.83 -6.57
CA GLY A 76 4.12 -20.82 -5.11
C GLY A 76 2.74 -20.63 -4.49
N ILE A 77 2.01 -19.61 -4.92
CA ILE A 77 0.63 -19.36 -4.46
C ILE A 77 -0.28 -20.56 -4.72
N SER A 78 -0.18 -21.17 -5.91
CA SER A 78 -0.97 -22.36 -6.24
C SER A 78 -0.64 -23.58 -5.35
N LYS A 79 0.54 -23.64 -4.73
CA LYS A 79 0.90 -24.72 -3.81
C LYS A 79 0.35 -24.46 -2.40
N GLU A 80 0.38 -23.22 -1.93
CA GLU A 80 -0.12 -22.83 -0.59
C GLU A 80 -1.65 -22.88 -0.49
N ILE A 81 -2.36 -22.63 -1.59
CA ILE A 81 -3.85 -22.64 -1.62
C ILE A 81 -4.41 -24.07 -1.76
N ARG A 82 -3.60 -25.06 -2.13
CA ARG A 82 -4.02 -26.46 -2.28
C ARG A 82 -3.99 -27.19 -0.94
#